data_AF-A0A6A2FTF9-F1
#
_entry.id   AF-A0A6A2FTF9-F1
#
_cell.length_a   1.000
_cell.length_b   1.000
_cell.length_c   1.000
_cell.angle_alpha   90.00
_cell.angle_beta   90.00
_cell.angle_gamma   90.00
#
_symmetry.space_group_name_H-M   'P 1'
#
loop_
_entity.id
_entity.type
_entity.pdbx_description
1 polymer ?
#
loop_
_entity_poly.entity_id
_entity_poly.type
_entity_poly.pdbx_seq_one_letter_code
_entity_poly.pdbx_strand_id
1 'polypeptide(L)' 'MLEVIASDPEAWQNIDVWLTKSGDEFLDVESKEGSYHIFVKKG' A
#
# COMPACT_ATOMS: atom_id res chain seq x y z
N MET A 1 10.91 1.05 -5.92
CA MET A 1 9.98 1.52 -4.88
C MET A 1 8.77 2.07 -5.61
N LEU A 2 7.57 1.64 -5.21
CA LEU A 2 6.29 2.02 -5.79
C LEU A 2 5.48 2.68 -4.67
N GLU A 3 4.95 3.87 -4.95
CA GLU A 3 4.02 4.58 -4.07
C GLU A 3 2.61 4.41 -4.63
N VAL A 4 1.68 4.00 -3.78
CA VAL A 4 0.26 3.87 -4.10
C VAL A 4 -0.53 4.81 -3.22
N ILE A 5 -1.24 5.74 -3.84
CA ILE A 5 -2.10 6.69 -3.17
C ILE A 5 -3.53 6.18 -3.28
N ALA A 6 -4.16 5.89 -2.14
CA ALA A 6 -5.53 5.43 -2.08
C ALA A 6 -6.33 6.30 -1.12
N SER A 7 -7.48 6.80 -1.54
CA SER A 7 -8.40 7.53 -0.65
C SER A 7 -9.33 6.59 0.13
N ASP A 8 -9.41 5.33 -0.30
CA ASP A 8 -10.22 4.30 0.35
C ASP A 8 -9.44 3.63 1.51
N PRO A 9 -9.98 3.61 2.74
CA PRO A 9 -9.31 2.96 3.87
C PRO A 9 -9.18 1.45 3.72
N GLU A 10 -10.03 0.81 2.91
CA GLU A 10 -9.95 -0.63 2.63
C GLU A 10 -8.72 -1.03 1.80
N ALA A 11 -8.14 -0.09 1.05
CA ALA A 11 -6.97 -0.35 0.22
C ALA A 11 -5.75 -0.74 1.06
N TRP A 12 -5.57 -0.06 2.21
CA TRP A 12 -4.55 -0.42 3.19
C TRP A 12 -4.91 -1.70 3.96
N GLN A 13 -6.18 -1.90 4.31
CA GLN A 13 -6.60 -3.06 5.10
C GLN A 13 -6.36 -4.41 4.38
N ASN A 14 -6.41 -4.41 3.04
CA ASN A 14 -6.20 -5.60 2.21
C ASN A 14 -4.80 -5.66 1.57
N ILE A 15 -3.84 -4.93 2.10
CA ILE A 15 -2.47 -4.86 1.55
C ILE A 15 -1.80 -6.24 1.50
N ASP A 16 -2.05 -7.10 2.49
CA ASP A 16 -1.56 -8.49 2.56
C ASP A 16 -1.91 -9.30 1.30
N VAL A 17 -3.18 -9.23 0.87
CA VAL A 17 -3.68 -9.96 -0.30
C VAL A 17 -3.02 -9.45 -1.57
N TRP A 18 -2.81 -8.13 -1.67
CA TRP A 18 -2.12 -7.54 -2.80
C TRP A 18 -0.65 -7.98 -2.83
N LEU A 19 0.11 -7.83 -1.75
CA LEU A 19 1.52 -8.21 -1.68
C LEU A 19 1.72 -9.71 -2.00
N THR A 20 0.85 -10.57 -1.50
CA THR A 20 0.87 -12.01 -1.80
C THR A 20 0.70 -12.29 -3.29
N LYS A 21 -0.15 -11.53 -3.98
CA LYS A 21 -0.39 -11.68 -5.43
C LYS A 21 0.70 -11.05 -6.29
N SER A 22 1.24 -9.91 -5.86
CA SER A 22 2.26 -9.19 -6.64
C SER A 22 3.68 -9.68 -6.39
N GLY A 23 3.93 -10.32 -5.25
CA GLY A 23 5.28 -10.63 -4.77
C GLY A 23 6.04 -9.39 -4.30
N ASP A 24 5.36 -8.26 -4.12
CA ASP A 24 5.97 -7.04 -3.61
C ASP A 24 6.17 -7.13 -2.08
N GLU A 25 7.14 -6.38 -1.57
CA GLU A 25 7.41 -6.24 -0.14
C GLU A 25 6.79 -4.94 0.39
N PHE A 26 6.07 -5.02 1.51
CA PHE A 26 5.60 -3.83 2.22
C PHE A 26 6.77 -3.04 2.81
N LEU A 27 6.74 -1.72 2.68
CA LEU A 27 7.70 -0.84 3.34
C LEU A 27 7.04 -0.01 4.44
N ASP A 28 6.06 0.83 4.09
CA ASP A 28 5.46 1.77 5.02
C ASP A 28 4.09 2.30 4.53
N VAL A 29 3.31 2.91 5.43
CA VAL A 29 2.07 3.60 5.09
C VAL A 29 1.95 4.93 5.84
N GLU A 30 1.65 6.00 5.12
CA GLU A 30 1.34 7.31 5.70
C GLU A 30 -0.12 7.70 5.42
N SER A 31 -0.85 8.10 6.47
CA SER A 31 -2.16 8.74 6.31
C SER A 31 -2.02 10.26 6.21
N LYS A 32 -2.40 10.86 5.09
CA LYS A 32 -2.36 12.32 4.84
C LYS A 32 -3.69 12.78 4.27
N GLU A 33 -4.34 13.74 4.94
CA GLU A 33 -5.53 14.46 4.45
C GLU A 33 -6.63 13.56 3.83
N GLY A 34 -6.93 12.43 4.46
CA GLY A 34 -7.97 11.50 3.99
C GLY A 34 -7.52 10.53 2.88
N SER A 35 -6.23 10.49 2.57
CA SER A 35 -5.61 9.49 1.70
C SER A 35 -4.51 8.71 2.43
N TYR A 36 -4.27 7.49 1.95
CA TYR A 36 -3.22 6.58 2.39
C TYR A 36 -2.16 6.49 1.31
N HIS A 37 -0.94 6.83 1.65
CA HIS A 37 0.25 6.68 0.82
C HIS A 37 0.94 5.39 1.26
N ILE A 38 0.83 4.36 0.43
CA ILE A 38 1.35 3.03 0.71
C ILE A 38 2.63 2.85 -0.10
N PHE A 39 3.73 2.58 0.59
CA PHE A 39 5.03 2.36 -0.01
C PHE A 39 5.33 0.86 -0.07
N VAL A 40 5.60 0.37 -1.27
CA VAL A 40 5.99 -1.02 -1.51
C VAL A 40 7.27 -1.10 -2.33
N LYS A 41 8.03 -2.17 -2.14
CA LYS A 41 9.20 -2.50 -2.94
C LYS A 41 8.85 -3.64 -3.88
N LYS A 42 9.11 -3.44 -5.17
CA LYS A 42 8.96 -4.51 -6.16
C LYS A 42 9.92 -5.65 -5.87
N GLY A 43 9.36 -6.86 -5.78
CA GLY A 43 10.09 -8.14 -5.76
C GLY A 43 10.62 -8.52 -7.14
#